data_AF-A0A1T4K1Z5-F1
#
_entry.id   AF-A0A1T4K1Z5-F1
#
_cell.length_a   1.000
_cell.length_b   1.000
_cell.length_c   1.000
_cell.angle_alpha   90.00
_cell.angle_beta   90.00
_cell.angle_gamma   90.00
#
_symmetry.space_group_name_H-M   'P 1'
#
loop_
_entity.id
_entity.type
_entity.pdbx_description
1 polymer ?
#
loop_
_entity_poly.entity_id
_entity_poly.type
_entity_poly.pdbx_seq_one_letter_code
_entity_poly.pdbx_strand_id
1 'polypeptide(L)'
;MEPKNNPVYSYFTNTVYEQVLNHLKEKYDYTTEETTNYFINGGLTIYSTVDPKIQSIMDEIFKKNHLFPFLSSVAKQLNYTPEEAMVIIDNDTGYVFGIVGERNKEKSFFK
;
A
#
# COMPACT_ATOMS: atom_id res chain seq x y z
N MET A 1 -18.07 0.29 -22.27
CA MET A 1 -18.49 0.10 -20.87
C MET A 1 -17.39 0.69 -20.00
N GLU A 2 -17.67 1.74 -19.24
CA GLU A 2 -16.71 2.22 -18.23
C GLU A 2 -16.57 1.15 -17.13
N PRO A 3 -15.35 0.86 -16.64
CA PRO A 3 -15.18 -0.09 -15.56
C PRO A 3 -15.84 0.46 -14.30
N LYS A 4 -16.86 -0.25 -13.82
CA LYS A 4 -17.52 0.02 -12.53
C LYS A 4 -16.57 -0.34 -11.39
N ASN A 5 -16.28 0.64 -10.54
CA ASN A 5 -15.38 0.64 -9.38
C ASN A 5 -13.90 0.52 -9.70
N ASN A 6 -13.19 1.65 -9.61
CA ASN A 6 -11.74 1.66 -9.41
C ASN A 6 -11.46 1.21 -7.95
N PRO A 7 -10.88 0.02 -7.72
CA PRO A 7 -10.57 -0.43 -6.37
C PRO A 7 -9.56 0.52 -5.74
N VAL A 8 -9.80 0.90 -4.49
CA VAL A 8 -8.81 1.62 -3.69
C VAL A 8 -7.74 0.61 -3.31
N TYR A 9 -6.55 0.74 -3.89
CA TYR A 9 -5.42 -0.13 -3.56
C TYR A 9 -4.85 0.24 -2.19
N SER A 10 -4.52 -0.77 -1.39
CA SER A 10 -3.82 -0.56 -0.11
C SER A 10 -2.35 -0.25 -0.37
N TYR A 11 -1.68 0.35 0.61
CA TYR A 11 -0.25 0.58 0.55
C TYR A 11 0.52 -0.73 0.30
N PHE A 12 0.07 -1.83 0.93
CA PHE A 12 0.62 -3.16 0.70
C PHE A 12 0.49 -3.59 -0.77
N THR A 13 -0.67 -3.40 -1.40
CA THR A 13 -0.85 -3.75 -2.81
C THR A 13 0.09 -2.98 -3.72
N ASN A 14 0.32 -1.69 -3.45
CA ASN A 14 1.31 -0.90 -4.19
C ASN A 14 2.74 -1.43 -3.98
N THR A 15 3.09 -1.80 -2.75
CA THR A 15 4.40 -2.41 -2.47
C THR A 15 4.59 -3.70 -3.27
N VAL A 16 3.60 -4.59 -3.29
CA VAL A 16 3.65 -5.82 -4.10
C VAL A 16 3.74 -5.51 -5.59
N TYR A 17 2.99 -4.52 -6.08
CA TYR A 17 3.03 -4.10 -7.48
C TYR A 17 4.44 -3.68 -7.89
N GLU A 18 5.06 -2.75 -7.14
CA GLU A 18 6.42 -2.26 -7.43
C GLU A 18 7.46 -3.39 -7.35
N GLN A 19 7.36 -4.26 -6.35
CA GLN A 19 8.26 -5.41 -6.20
C GLN A 19 8.17 -6.37 -7.38
N VAL A 20 6.95 -6.70 -7.82
CA VAL A 20 6.75 -7.61 -8.95
C VAL A 20 7.18 -6.95 -10.26
N LEU A 21 6.89 -5.67 -10.50
CA LEU A 21 7.40 -4.95 -11.67
C LEU A 21 8.92 -4.98 -11.73
N ASN A 22 9.61 -4.65 -10.63
CA ASN A 22 11.07 -4.65 -10.60
C ASN A 22 11.64 -6.05 -10.86
N HIS A 23 11.06 -7.09 -10.25
CA HIS A 23 11.48 -8.47 -10.51
C HIS A 23 11.24 -8.90 -11.96
N LEU A 24 10.13 -8.51 -12.58
CA LEU A 24 9.85 -8.85 -13.97
C LEU A 24 10.82 -8.14 -14.93
N LYS A 25 11.14 -6.86 -14.68
CA LYS A 25 12.17 -6.13 -15.43
C LYS A 25 13.53 -6.84 -15.34
N GLU A 26 13.99 -7.14 -14.14
CA GLU A 26 15.29 -7.80 -13.92
C GLU A 26 15.36 -9.20 -14.53
N LYS A 27 14.27 -9.96 -14.44
CA LYS A 27 14.24 -11.35 -14.91
C LYS A 27 14.16 -11.47 -16.43
N TYR A 28 13.44 -10.56 -17.08
CA TYR A 28 13.14 -10.65 -18.52
C TYR A 28 13.78 -9.55 -19.35
N ASP A 29 14.54 -8.63 -18.73
CA ASP A 29 15.15 -7.45 -19.34
C ASP A 29 14.13 -6.55 -20.07
N TYR A 30 12.91 -6.49 -19.51
CA TYR A 30 11.82 -5.71 -20.08
C TYR A 30 11.95 -4.22 -19.75
N THR A 31 11.51 -3.38 -20.68
CA THR A 31 11.26 -1.97 -20.40
C THR A 31 10.11 -1.80 -19.39
N THR A 32 9.98 -0.61 -18.80
CA THR A 32 8.85 -0.30 -17.91
C THR A 32 7.50 -0.51 -18.58
N GLU A 33 7.37 -0.13 -19.85
CA GLU A 33 6.11 -0.27 -20.59
C GLU A 33 5.76 -1.74 -20.84
N GLU A 34 6.71 -2.55 -21.31
CA GLU A 34 6.51 -3.98 -21.52
C GLU A 34 6.16 -4.71 -20.22
N THR A 35 6.83 -4.36 -19.13
CA THR A 35 6.59 -4.97 -17.83
C THR A 35 5.19 -4.64 -17.29
N THR A 36 4.78 -3.37 -17.34
CA THR A 36 3.44 -2.96 -16.92
C THR A 36 2.36 -3.62 -17.76
N ASN A 37 2.57 -3.69 -19.08
CA ASN A 37 1.65 -4.38 -19.98
C ASN A 37 1.55 -5.87 -19.66
N TYR A 38 2.68 -6.54 -19.39
CA TYR A 38 2.69 -7.94 -18.99
C TYR A 38 2.03 -8.16 -17.62
N PHE A 39 2.28 -7.28 -16.65
CA PHE A 39 1.68 -7.35 -15.33
C PHE A 39 0.15 -7.24 -15.39
N ILE A 40 -0.36 -6.25 -16.12
CA ILE A 40 -1.81 -5.95 -16.19
C ILE A 40 -2.55 -6.95 -17.10
N ASN A 41 -1.96 -7.30 -18.25
CA ASN A 41 -2.65 -8.08 -19.30
C ASN A 41 -2.21 -9.54 -19.38
N GLY A 42 -1.15 -9.95 -18.67
CA GLY A 42 -0.58 -11.30 -18.77
C GLY A 42 -1.34 -12.39 -18.02
N GLY A 43 -2.44 -12.05 -17.33
CA GLY A 43 -3.24 -13.02 -16.57
C GLY A 43 -2.53 -13.59 -15.35
N LEU A 44 -1.60 -12.84 -14.76
CA LEU A 44 -0.82 -13.26 -13.60
C LEU A 44 -1.71 -13.41 -12.36
N THR A 45 -1.46 -14.47 -11.60
CA THR A 45 -2.00 -14.62 -10.23
C THR A 45 -0.85 -14.43 -9.24
N ILE A 46 -0.94 -13.39 -8.40
CA ILE A 46 0.09 -13.03 -7.44
C ILE A 46 -0.33 -13.48 -6.06
N TYR A 47 0.47 -14.38 -5.46
CA TYR A 47 0.34 -14.78 -4.08
C TYR A 47 1.31 -13.95 -3.25
N SER A 48 0.81 -13.30 -2.20
CA SER A 48 1.60 -12.43 -1.32
C SER A 48 1.46 -12.87 0.13
N THR A 49 2.27 -12.28 1.00
CA THR A 49 2.29 -12.58 2.43
C THR A 49 1.26 -11.79 3.24
N VAL A 50 0.47 -10.92 2.61
CA VAL A 50 -0.51 -10.12 3.34
C VAL A 50 -1.47 -11.02 4.11
N ASP A 51 -1.67 -10.71 5.38
CA ASP A 51 -2.79 -11.24 6.15
C ASP A 51 -3.94 -10.21 6.06
N PRO A 52 -5.05 -10.53 5.36
CA PRO A 52 -6.14 -9.58 5.17
C PRO A 52 -6.79 -9.11 6.48
N LYS A 53 -6.77 -9.96 7.51
CA LYS A 53 -7.32 -9.62 8.83
C LYS A 53 -6.39 -8.63 9.54
N ILE A 54 -5.08 -8.89 9.54
CA ILE A 54 -4.09 -7.96 10.13
C ILE A 54 -4.13 -6.61 9.40
N GLN A 55 -4.08 -6.60 8.07
CA GLN A 55 -4.12 -5.37 7.28
C GLN A 55 -5.40 -4.55 7.56
N SER A 56 -6.56 -5.21 7.70
CA SER A 56 -7.82 -4.54 8.04
C SER A 56 -7.81 -3.91 9.43
N ILE A 57 -7.22 -4.60 10.41
CA ILE A 57 -7.06 -4.07 11.77
C ILE A 57 -6.13 -2.85 11.75
N MET A 58 -5.00 -2.94 11.05
CA MET A 58 -4.06 -1.82 10.90
C MET A 58 -4.77 -0.61 10.28
N ASP A 59 -5.52 -0.81 9.18
CA ASP A 59 -6.28 0.25 8.52
C ASP A 59 -7.33 0.92 9.43
N GLU A 60 -7.97 0.16 10.32
CA GLU A 60 -8.94 0.70 11.29
C GLU A 60 -8.23 1.51 12.38
N ILE A 61 -7.15 0.97 12.92
CA ILE A 61 -6.34 1.57 13.98
C ILE A 61 -5.73 2.89 13.50
N PHE A 62 -5.21 2.94 12.27
CA PHE A 62 -4.58 4.12 11.69
C PHE A 62 -5.52 5.32 11.51
N LYS A 63 -6.83 5.09 11.49
CA LYS A 63 -7.84 6.18 11.45
C LYS A 63 -8.07 6.82 12.82
N LYS A 64 -7.56 6.23 13.90
CA LYS A 64 -7.86 6.67 15.26
C LYS A 64 -6.83 7.70 15.72
N ASN A 65 -7.29 8.94 15.92
CA ASN A 65 -6.46 10.10 16.28
C ASN A 65 -5.63 9.94 17.57
N HIS A 66 -5.97 9.02 18.47
CA HIS A 66 -5.30 8.87 19.77
C HIS A 66 -3.92 8.20 19.68
N LEU A 67 -3.59 7.59 18.53
CA LEU A 67 -2.27 7.01 18.29
C LEU A 67 -1.28 8.02 17.74
N PHE A 68 -1.77 9.20 17.33
CA PHE A 68 -0.96 10.27 16.80
C PHE A 68 -0.55 11.24 17.91
N PRO A 69 0.61 11.91 17.79
CA PRO A 69 1.05 12.91 18.74
C PRO A 69 0.04 14.06 18.87
N PHE A 70 -0.10 14.58 20.10
CA PHE A 70 -0.95 15.75 20.35
C PHE A 70 -0.44 16.96 19.57
N LEU A 71 -1.34 17.59 18.81
CA LEU A 71 -1.02 18.82 18.08
C LEU A 71 -1.11 20.04 18.99
N SER A 72 -0.08 20.89 18.91
CA SER A 72 -0.10 22.22 19.53
C SER A 72 -1.20 23.09 18.91
N SER A 73 -1.64 24.13 19.62
CA SER A 73 -2.64 25.07 19.10
C SER A 73 -2.19 25.74 17.79
N VAL A 74 -0.89 25.99 17.64
CA VAL A 74 -0.28 26.53 16.41
C VAL A 74 -0.38 25.51 15.27
N ALA A 75 -0.04 24.25 15.51
CA ALA A 75 -0.14 23.19 14.50
C ALA A 75 -1.59 22.98 14.02
N LYS A 76 -2.56 23.08 14.94
CA LYS A 76 -3.99 23.03 14.60
C LYS A 76 -4.43 24.21 13.73
N GLN A 77 -3.98 25.42 14.06
CA GLN A 77 -4.28 26.63 13.25
C GLN A 77 -3.71 26.54 11.84
N LEU A 78 -2.55 25.89 11.68
CA LEU A 78 -1.91 25.65 10.38
C LEU A 78 -2.48 24.42 9.65
N ASN A 79 -3.51 23.78 10.19
CA ASN A 79 -4.14 22.58 9.63
C ASN A 79 -3.15 21.43 9.39
N TYR A 80 -2.10 21.34 10.22
CA TYR A 80 -1.06 20.33 10.11
C TYR A 80 -1.62 18.95 10.48
N THR A 81 -1.38 17.95 9.63
CA THR A 81 -1.73 16.55 9.87
C THR A 81 -0.45 15.73 9.93
N PRO A 82 -0.15 15.05 11.06
CA PRO A 82 1.01 14.18 11.15
C PRO A 82 0.77 12.93 10.29
N GLU A 83 1.80 12.57 9.52
CA GLU A 83 1.90 11.28 8.83
C GLU A 83 2.59 10.26 9.74
N GLU A 84 2.28 8.99 9.54
CA GLU A 84 2.85 7.88 10.29
C GLU A 84 3.00 6.68 9.34
N ALA A 85 3.79 5.69 9.72
CA ALA A 85 3.80 4.39 9.06
C ALA A 85 3.78 3.25 10.09
N MET A 86 3.16 2.13 9.72
CA MET A 86 3.10 0.91 10.51
C MET A 86 3.38 -0.30 9.62
N VAL A 87 4.24 -1.21 10.09
CA VAL A 87 4.56 -2.47 9.43
C VAL A 87 4.44 -3.58 10.47
N ILE A 88 3.75 -4.66 10.12
CA ILE A 88 3.68 -5.87 10.94
C ILE A 88 4.45 -6.99 10.24
N ILE A 89 5.40 -7.57 10.97
CA ILE A 89 6.30 -8.61 10.48
C ILE A 89 6.12 -9.84 11.36
N ASP A 90 6.02 -11.01 10.74
CA ASP A 90 6.18 -12.29 11.42
C ASP A 90 7.66 -12.51 11.73
N ASN A 91 8.00 -12.59 13.02
CA ASN A 91 9.39 -12.70 13.46
C ASN A 91 10.02 -14.07 13.13
N ASP A 92 9.21 -15.11 12.92
CA ASP A 92 9.74 -16.44 12.63
C ASP A 92 10.17 -16.57 11.16
N THR A 93 9.42 -15.95 10.25
CA THR A 93 9.65 -16.03 8.80
C THR A 93 10.24 -14.77 8.17
N GLY A 94 10.13 -13.63 8.86
CA GLY A 94 10.41 -12.30 8.32
C GLY A 94 9.33 -11.79 7.35
N TYR A 95 8.20 -12.48 7.20
CA TYR A 95 7.15 -12.08 6.27
C TYR A 95 6.40 -10.86 6.75
N VAL A 96 6.15 -9.93 5.82
CA VAL A 96 5.35 -8.75 6.11
C VAL A 96 3.89 -9.12 5.95
N PHE A 97 3.13 -9.03 7.04
CA PHE A 97 1.69 -9.34 7.06
C PHE A 97 0.81 -8.12 6.79
N GLY A 98 1.32 -6.90 7.00
CA GLY A 98 0.59 -5.68 6.68
C GLY A 98 1.45 -4.43 6.72
N ILE A 99 1.06 -3.43 5.92
CA ILE A 99 1.72 -2.13 5.80
C ILE A 99 0.66 -1.03 5.70
N VAL A 100 0.83 0.05 6.47
CA VAL A 100 0.10 1.31 6.32
C VAL A 100 1.11 2.46 6.37
N GLY A 101 0.99 3.46 5.51
CA GLY A 101 1.95 4.57 5.41
C GLY A 101 1.33 5.96 5.32
N GLU A 102 0.00 6.08 5.31
CA GLU A 102 -0.70 7.36 5.17
C GLU A 102 -2.00 7.34 5.99
N ARG A 103 -2.31 8.47 6.63
CA ARG A 103 -3.50 8.61 7.49
C ARG A 103 -4.81 8.74 6.70
N ASN A 104 -4.77 9.40 5.55
CA ASN A 104 -5.93 9.61 4.69
C ASN A 104 -5.73 8.88 3.36
N LYS A 105 -6.42 7.76 3.17
CA LYS A 105 -6.46 7.06 1.89
C LYS A 105 -7.22 7.90 0.86
N GLU A 106 -6.54 8.83 0.20
CA GLU A 106 -7.00 9.25 -1.13
C GLU A 106 -6.72 8.12 -2.11
N LYS A 107 -7.61 7.96 -3.09
CA LYS A 107 -7.60 6.83 -4.03
C LYS A 107 -6.23 6.73 -4.69
N SER A 108 -5.45 5.72 -4.30
CA SER A 108 -4.23 5.39 -5.03
C SER A 108 -4.65 4.74 -6.35
N PHE A 109 -4.56 5.51 -7.42
CA PHE A 109 -4.67 5.00 -8.77
C PHE A 109 -3.26 4.65 -9.23
N PHE A 110 -3.07 3.45 -9.78
CA PHE A 110 -1.89 3.19 -10.60
C PHE A 110 -1.83 4.28 -11.67
N LYS A 111 -0.71 5.02 -11.68
CA LYS A 111 -0.48 6.15 -12.57
C LYS A 111 0.25 5.70 -13.82
#